data_AF-A0A127EFM4-F1
#
_entry.id   AF-A0A127EFM4-F1
#
_cell.length_a   1.000
_cell.length_b   1.000
_cell.length_c   1.000
_cell.angle_alpha   90.00
_cell.angle_beta   90.00
_cell.angle_gamma   90.00
#
_symmetry.space_group_name_H-M   'P 1'
#
loop_
_entity.id
_entity.type
_entity.pdbx_description
1 polymer ?
#
loop_
_entity_poly.entity_id
_entity_poly.type
_entity_poly.pdbx_seq_one_letter_code
_entity_poly.pdbx_strand_id
1 'polypeptide(L)' 'MGDKKFKKELLDLYIKWRVSEKSFFEKLKLNHDFKKLEKEQRKLIAKNFSDFAKIDTPLTEKEILELEEYYNNTFI' A
#
# COMPACT_ATOMS: atom_id res chain seq x y z
N MET A 1 5.19 21.55 -7.38
CA MET A 1 3.75 21.30 -7.10
C MET A 1 3.27 19.93 -7.60
N GLY A 2 3.96 19.26 -8.54
CA GLY A 2 3.57 17.94 -9.06
C GLY A 2 3.62 16.80 -8.03
N ASP A 3 4.66 16.71 -7.21
CA ASP A 3 4.87 15.57 -6.30
C ASP A 3 3.84 15.46 -5.18
N LYS A 4 3.36 16.60 -4.66
CA LYS A 4 2.33 16.60 -3.59
C LYS A 4 0.98 16.11 -4.08
N LYS A 5 0.61 16.41 -5.34
CA LYS A 5 -0.66 15.99 -5.93
C LYS A 5 -0.63 14.48 -6.21
N PHE A 6 0.47 14.01 -6.79
CA PHE A 6 0.71 12.60 -7.05
C PHE A 6 0.70 11.74 -5.77
N LYS A 7 1.40 12.18 -4.71
CA LYS A 7 1.38 11.47 -3.41
C LYS A 7 -0.02 11.40 -2.79
N LYS A 8 -0.84 12.44 -2.94
CA LYS A 8 -2.21 12.45 -2.41
C LYS A 8 -3.12 11.49 -3.17
N GLU A 9 -3.06 11.47 -4.51
CA GLU A 9 -3.83 10.52 -5.32
C GLU A 9 -3.42 9.06 -5.04
N LEU A 10 -2.12 8.80 -4.90
CA LEU A 10 -1.61 7.49 -4.48
C LEU A 10 -2.11 7.06 -3.11
N LEU A 11 -2.13 7.98 -2.14
CA LEU A 11 -2.66 7.70 -0.80
C LEU A 11 -4.16 7.40 -0.84
N ASP A 12 -4.94 8.15 -1.62
CA ASP A 12 -6.38 7.92 -1.81
C ASP A 12 -6.65 6.52 -2.41
N LEU A 13 -5.86 6.13 -3.42
CA LEU A 13 -5.90 4.79 -4.01
C LEU A 13 -5.50 3.72 -2.99
N TYR A 14 -4.45 3.98 -2.19
CA TYR A 14 -3.97 3.05 -1.18
C TYR A 14 -5.01 2.80 -0.08
N ILE A 15 -5.71 3.84 0.38
CA ILE A 15 -6.81 3.72 1.35
C ILE A 15 -7.94 2.86 0.77
N LYS A 16 -8.38 3.16 -0.46
CA LYS A 16 -9.44 2.37 -1.13
C LYS A 16 -9.03 0.92 -1.29
N TRP A 17 -7.78 0.68 -1.70
CA TRP A 17 -7.21 -0.64 -1.82
C TRP A 17 -7.21 -1.38 -0.48
N ARG A 18 -6.68 -0.78 0.60
CA ARG A 18 -6.66 -1.36 1.96
C ARG A 18 -8.04 -1.71 2.50
N VAL A 19 -9.06 -0.90 2.19
CA VAL A 19 -10.45 -1.17 2.58
C VAL A 19 -11.03 -2.33 1.77
N SER A 20 -10.86 -2.34 0.45
CA SER A 20 -11.34 -3.43 -0.41
C SER A 20 -10.60 -4.75 -0.17
N GLU A 21 -9.32 -4.70 0.16
CA GLU A 21 -8.43 -5.85 0.32
C GLU A 21 -8.26 -6.26 1.78
N LYS A 22 -9.08 -5.75 2.70
CA LYS A 22 -9.08 -6.21 4.09
C LYS A 22 -9.24 -7.74 4.15
N SER A 23 -10.10 -8.28 3.29
CA SER A 23 -10.28 -9.72 3.09
C SER A 23 -9.10 -10.42 2.42
N PHE A 24 -8.24 -9.73 1.66
CA PHE A 24 -7.02 -10.30 1.08
C PHE A 24 -5.95 -10.54 2.15
N PHE A 25 -5.73 -9.56 3.04
CA PHE A 25 -4.85 -9.75 4.20
C PHE A 25 -5.35 -10.86 5.12
N GLU A 26 -6.66 -10.92 5.38
CA GLU A 26 -7.28 -11.99 6.16
C GLU A 26 -7.15 -13.36 5.48
N LYS A 27 -7.40 -13.46 4.17
CA LYS A 27 -7.25 -14.71 3.40
C LYS A 27 -5.83 -15.23 3.41
N LEU A 28 -4.84 -14.34 3.30
CA LEU A 28 -3.43 -14.70 3.33
C LEU A 28 -2.85 -14.83 4.76
N LYS A 29 -3.68 -14.62 5.80
CA LYS A 29 -3.26 -14.59 7.22
C LYS A 29 -2.06 -13.66 7.45
N LEU A 30 -1.99 -12.58 6.68
CA LEU A 30 -0.92 -11.60 6.79
C LEU A 30 -1.19 -10.64 7.93
N ASN A 31 -0.12 -10.13 8.54
CA ASN A 31 -0.26 -9.08 9.53
C ASN A 31 -0.84 -7.83 8.86
N HIS A 32 -1.83 -7.21 9.49
CA HIS A 32 -2.37 -5.94 9.01
C HIS A 32 -1.33 -4.82 9.12
N ASP A 33 -0.38 -4.95 10.05
CA ASP A 33 0.77 -4.06 10.17
C ASP A 33 1.85 -4.44 9.14
N PHE A 34 1.98 -3.60 8.13
CA PHE A 34 2.91 -3.81 7.03
C PHE A 34 4.39 -3.85 7.47
N LYS A 35 4.74 -3.16 8.55
CA LYS A 35 6.11 -3.15 9.08
C LYS A 35 6.49 -4.52 9.64
N LYS A 36 5.50 -5.33 10.05
CA LYS A 36 5.70 -6.70 10.58
C LYS A 36 5.72 -7.77 9.50
N LEU A 37 5.49 -7.42 8.24
CA LEU A 37 5.53 -8.37 7.13
C LEU A 37 6.96 -8.69 6.72
N GLU A 38 7.18 -9.91 6.23
CA GLU A 38 8.45 -10.29 5.64
C GLU A 38 8.68 -9.60 4.29
N LYS A 39 9.94 -9.52 3.86
CA LYS A 39 10.33 -8.83 2.63
C LYS A 39 9.56 -9.33 1.40
N GLU A 40 9.35 -10.64 1.30
CA GLU A 40 8.60 -11.23 0.18
C GLU A 40 7.12 -10.86 0.20
N GLN A 41 6.51 -10.83 1.39
CA GLN A 41 5.12 -10.41 1.59
C GLN A 41 4.95 -8.93 1.23
N ARG A 42 5.89 -8.08 1.65
CA ARG A 42 5.91 -6.65 1.28
C ARG A 42 6.01 -6.44 -0.23
N LYS A 43 6.86 -7.21 -0.91
CA LYS A 43 6.97 -7.17 -2.37
C LYS A 43 5.69 -7.63 -3.07
N LEU A 44 5.07 -8.70 -2.58
CA LEU A 44 3.81 -9.20 -3.13
C LEU A 44 2.72 -8.14 -3.04
N ILE A 45 2.62 -7.47 -1.90
CA ILE A 45 1.64 -6.42 -1.72
C ILE A 45 1.96 -5.19 -2.57
N ALA A 46 3.24 -4.79 -2.64
CA ALA A 46 3.67 -3.70 -3.51
C ALA A 46 3.25 -3.94 -4.96
N LYS A 47 3.41 -5.18 -5.44
CA LYS A 47 2.93 -5.58 -6.77
C LYS A 47 1.41 -5.50 -6.89
N ASN A 48 0.66 -6.12 -5.98
CA ASN A 48 -0.81 -6.14 -6.03
C ASN A 48 -1.42 -4.73 -5.96
N PHE A 49 -0.87 -3.85 -5.13
CA PHE A 49 -1.32 -2.46 -5.08
C PHE A 49 -0.97 -1.71 -6.36
N SER A 50 0.21 -1.94 -6.94
CA SER A 50 0.58 -1.33 -8.22
C SER A 50 -0.33 -1.77 -9.36
N ASP A 51 -0.69 -3.06 -9.39
CA ASP A 51 -1.66 -3.61 -10.34
C ASP A 51 -3.05 -2.97 -10.15
N PHE A 52 -3.51 -2.81 -8.90
CA PHE A 52 -4.77 -2.12 -8.58
C PHE A 52 -4.76 -0.65 -9.01
N ALA A 53 -3.66 0.05 -8.73
CA ALA A 53 -3.47 1.46 -9.07
C ALA A 53 -3.13 1.69 -10.55
N LYS A 54 -3.01 0.60 -11.34
CA LYS A 54 -2.65 0.62 -12.77
C LYS A 54 -1.36 1.42 -13.04
N ILE A 55 -0.37 1.24 -12.19
CA ILE A 55 0.93 1.91 -12.32
C ILE A 55 1.84 0.99 -13.15
N ASP A 56 2.35 1.51 -14.28
CA ASP A 56 3.25 0.75 -15.18
C ASP A 56 4.52 0.26 -14.48
N THR A 57 5.06 1.06 -13.55
CA THR A 57 6.22 0.69 -12.74
C THR A 57 5.76 0.32 -11.33
N PRO A 58 5.96 -0.94 -10.89
CA PRO A 58 5.59 -1.34 -9.55
C PRO A 58 6.29 -0.49 -8.49
N LEU A 59 5.55 -0.10 -7.46
CA LEU A 59 6.10 0.64 -6.33
C LEU A 59 7.19 -0.17 -5.63
N THR A 60 8.21 0.54 -5.18
CA THR A 60 9.29 -0.04 -4.40
C THR A 60 8.84 -0.35 -2.97
N GLU A 61 9.59 -1.20 -2.26
CA GLU A 61 9.35 -1.51 -0.84
C GLU A 61 9.32 -0.22 0.01
N LYS A 62 10.17 0.75 -0.32
CA LYS A 62 10.25 2.03 0.40
C LYS A 62 8.99 2.89 0.19
N GLU A 63 8.51 3.00 -1.04
CA GLU A 63 7.32 3.81 -1.36
C GLU A 63 6.05 3.26 -0.71
N ILE A 64 5.91 1.94 -0.70
CA ILE A 64 4.82 1.24 0.00
C ILE A 64 4.89 1.46 1.51
N LEU A 65 6.09 1.43 2.10
CA LEU A 65 6.25 1.73 3.53
C LEU A 65 5.91 3.18 3.86
N GLU A 66 6.32 4.14 3.02
CA GLU A 66 5.92 5.54 3.17
C GLU A 66 4.38 5.68 3.10
N LEU A 67 3.72 5.03 2.14
CA LEU A 67 2.26 5.04 2.03
C LEU A 67 1.56 4.44 3.26
N GLU A 68 2.10 3.35 3.81
CA GLU A 68 1.58 2.74 5.03
C GLU A 68 1.75 3.69 6.23
N GLU A 69 2.89 4.37 6.36
CA GLU A 69 3.07 5.38 7.42
C GLU A 69 2.10 6.55 7.28
N TYR A 70 1.86 7.03 6.06
CA TYR A 70 0.86 8.06 5.81
C TYR A 70 -0.56 7.57 6.14
N TYR A 71 -0.91 6.34 5.75
CA TYR A 71 -2.19 5.72 6.07
C TYR A 71 -2.41 5.64 7.59
N ASN A 72 -1.42 5.10 8.32
CA ASN A 72 -1.49 4.97 9.77
C ASN A 72 -1.57 6.34 10.46
N ASN A 73 -0.82 7.36 10.02
CA ASN A 73 -0.92 8.70 10.58
C ASN A 73 -2.25 9.43 10.25
N THR A 74 -3.00 8.96 9.25
CA THR A 74 -4.26 9.59 8.81
C THR A 74 -5.50 8.93 9.45
N PHE A 75 -5.42 7.64 9.81
CA PHE A 75 -6.57 6.85 10.29
C PHE A 75 -6.39 6.26 11.71
N ILE A 76 -5.26 6.53 12.39
CA ILE A 76 -5.05 6.23 13.82
C ILE A 76 -5.30 7.50 14.65
#